data_AF-A0A354IWY8-F1
#
_entry.id   AF-A0A354IWY8-F1
#
_cell.length_a   1.000
_cell.length_b   1.000
_cell.length_c   1.000
_cell.angle_alpha   90.00
_cell.angle_beta   90.00
_cell.angle_gamma   90.00
#
_symmetry.space_group_name_H-M   'P 1'
#
loop_
_entity.id
_entity.type
_entity.pdbx_description
1 polymer ?
#
loop_
_entity_poly.entity_id
_entity_poly.type
_entity_poly.pdbx_seq_one_letter_code
_entity_poly.pdbx_strand_id
1 'polypeptide(L)'
;MIIDLDDLKQQLNSTVPGDAARAEKEAAALAEEGNIEAAELLVGAYADGTPAIRADRIKEFKYTKMAAELGSSFSRFWLAHLQRESKDFASALENARLAHGMGDMGATNLLARMMLAGEGGPAKPLEALQLLSEGAENGINTDAALLLAEVYLEGRHIPQDAQNAYDVLQRYSRFMSGATRRVAPLDWGRALYLKAEAIRLGATPVDGDNYADLIAEAAKYGESNAAQASQGMQNDADERQRRAEWDAIAWFSAYGGKWKMFPNIGRLVHSESKSHTSVSSYNGNVSTSTTYWRVATFETANGRHFTASIPARDSLVQGRAYAVLFVGPAKEDSGVATAVFDLEDGSVTKANGNIVTAYPKNSTKLLPLLGGMVLLFMGLIGLGLLMNVTPLGVLWLGGTGFAAWMLRKQRRAGYDDALRQAGAFFGKHRAALR
;
A
#
# COMPACT_ATOMS: atom_id res chain seq x y z
N MET A 1 -49.00 38.26 7.27
CA MET A 1 -47.58 38.63 7.17
C MET A 1 -46.88 37.39 6.68
N ILE A 2 -46.29 37.39 5.48
CA ILE A 2 -45.48 36.24 5.03
C ILE A 2 -44.17 36.38 5.78
N ILE A 3 -43.95 35.51 6.76
CA ILE A 3 -42.71 35.52 7.53
C ILE A 3 -41.66 34.80 6.66
N ASP A 4 -40.52 35.45 6.48
CA ASP A 4 -39.40 34.92 5.73
C ASP A 4 -38.58 34.00 6.65
N LEU A 5 -38.71 32.69 6.45
CA LEU A 5 -38.01 31.70 7.27
C LEU A 5 -36.50 31.66 7.01
N ASP A 6 -36.04 32.15 5.84
CA ASP A 6 -34.61 32.28 5.57
C ASP A 6 -34.01 33.45 6.37
N ASP A 7 -34.73 34.57 6.47
CA ASP A 7 -34.35 35.69 7.34
C ASP A 7 -34.31 35.24 8.81
N LEU A 8 -35.33 34.50 9.26
CA LEU A 8 -35.40 33.98 10.61
C LEU A 8 -34.24 33.00 10.91
N LYS A 9 -33.89 32.11 9.96
CA LYS A 9 -32.70 31.25 10.05
C LYS A 9 -31.41 32.05 10.11
N GLN A 10 -31.29 33.12 9.33
CA GLN A 10 -30.11 33.99 9.35
C GLN A 10 -29.98 34.70 10.71
N GLN A 11 -31.08 35.23 11.25
CA GLN A 11 -31.09 35.93 12.53
C GLN A 11 -30.82 34.99 13.71
N LEU A 12 -31.32 33.76 13.70
CA LEU A 12 -30.96 32.72 14.68
C LEU A 12 -29.46 32.45 14.74
N ASN A 13 -28.76 32.58 13.59
CA ASN A 13 -27.31 32.42 13.46
C ASN A 13 -26.53 33.73 13.66
N SER A 14 -27.18 34.83 14.04
CA SER A 14 -26.53 36.10 14.29
C SER A 14 -25.55 36.01 15.46
N THR A 15 -24.44 36.73 15.36
CA THR A 15 -23.50 36.94 16.47
C THR A 15 -24.00 38.00 17.46
N VAL A 16 -25.06 38.73 17.10
CA VAL A 16 -25.68 39.76 17.94
C VAL A 16 -26.78 39.11 18.81
N PRO A 17 -26.61 39.04 20.15
CA PRO A 17 -27.54 38.30 21.01
C PRO A 17 -28.99 38.80 20.95
N GLY A 18 -29.20 40.10 20.77
CA GLY A 18 -30.54 40.69 20.66
C GLY A 18 -31.28 40.28 19.38
N ASP A 19 -30.56 40.01 18.29
CA ASP A 19 -31.17 39.56 17.03
C ASP A 19 -31.54 38.08 17.14
N ALA A 20 -30.62 37.25 17.62
CA ALA A 20 -30.86 35.84 17.84
C ALA A 20 -32.00 35.58 18.85
N ALA A 21 -32.09 36.35 19.94
CA ALA A 21 -33.16 36.21 20.92
C ALA A 21 -34.55 36.63 20.38
N ARG A 22 -34.60 37.63 19.48
CA ARG A 22 -35.85 38.01 18.82
C ARG A 22 -36.30 36.92 17.85
N ALA A 23 -35.37 36.41 17.04
CA ALA A 23 -35.64 35.33 16.10
C ALA A 23 -36.03 34.04 16.82
N GLU A 24 -35.38 33.68 17.94
CA GLU A 24 -35.75 32.55 18.81
C GLU A 24 -37.20 32.66 19.28
N LYS A 25 -37.60 33.84 19.77
CA LYS A 25 -38.95 34.09 20.26
C LYS A 25 -39.99 34.01 19.13
N GLU A 26 -39.69 34.58 17.97
CA GLU A 26 -40.57 34.56 16.80
C GLU A 26 -40.72 33.13 16.24
N ALA A 27 -39.61 32.41 16.11
CA ALA A 27 -39.59 31.00 15.72
C ALA A 27 -40.44 30.14 16.65
N ALA A 28 -40.31 30.37 17.97
CA ALA A 28 -41.05 29.63 18.98
C ALA A 28 -42.55 29.90 18.88
N ALA A 29 -42.96 31.15 18.66
CA ALA A 29 -44.36 31.46 18.45
C ALA A 29 -44.92 30.74 17.20
N LEU A 30 -44.19 30.74 16.09
CA LEU A 30 -44.61 30.06 14.87
C LEU A 30 -44.67 28.54 15.03
N ALA A 31 -43.72 27.95 15.73
CA ALA A 31 -43.71 26.53 16.05
C ALA A 31 -44.96 26.13 16.86
N GLU A 32 -45.31 26.93 17.88
CA GLU A 32 -46.52 26.72 18.70
C GLU A 32 -47.82 26.95 17.90
N GLU A 33 -47.78 27.75 16.83
CA GLU A 33 -48.87 27.91 15.85
C GLU A 33 -48.95 26.75 14.83
N GLY A 34 -48.05 25.77 14.91
CA GLY A 34 -48.04 24.59 14.06
C GLY A 34 -47.15 24.69 12.82
N ASN A 35 -46.25 25.69 12.75
CA ASN A 35 -45.29 25.79 11.66
C ASN A 35 -44.13 24.80 11.86
N ILE A 36 -44.12 23.74 11.05
CA ILE A 36 -43.10 22.67 11.08
C ILE A 36 -41.70 23.22 10.84
N GLU A 37 -41.53 24.08 9.84
CA GLU A 37 -40.23 24.62 9.44
C GLU A 37 -39.62 25.48 10.55
N ALA A 38 -40.44 26.30 11.23
CA ALA A 38 -39.99 27.08 12.38
C ALA A 38 -39.58 26.19 13.56
N ALA A 39 -40.31 25.10 13.82
CA ALA A 39 -39.93 24.12 14.82
C ALA A 39 -38.59 23.44 14.46
N GLU A 40 -38.37 23.08 13.19
CA GLU A 40 -37.11 22.50 12.71
C GLU A 40 -35.93 23.46 12.78
N LEU A 41 -36.13 24.76 12.53
CA LEU A 41 -35.10 25.77 12.74
C LEU A 41 -34.65 25.83 14.20
N LEU A 42 -35.59 25.71 15.14
CA LEU A 42 -35.27 25.63 16.56
C LEU A 42 -34.56 24.33 16.94
N VAL A 43 -34.93 23.20 16.33
CA VAL A 43 -34.18 21.93 16.50
C VAL A 43 -32.71 22.13 16.13
N GLY A 44 -32.43 22.66 14.94
CA GLY A 44 -31.06 22.93 14.50
C GLY A 44 -30.33 23.92 15.42
N ALA A 45 -31.01 24.99 15.86
CA ALA A 45 -30.41 26.00 16.73
C ALA A 45 -30.01 25.45 18.11
N TYR A 46 -30.78 24.53 18.70
CA TYR A 46 -30.48 23.98 20.03
C TYR A 46 -29.65 22.68 20.02
N ALA A 47 -29.63 21.93 18.91
CA ALA A 47 -28.81 20.73 18.79
C ALA A 47 -27.31 21.09 18.82
N ASP A 48 -26.87 21.97 17.93
CA ASP A 48 -25.47 22.37 17.80
C ASP A 48 -25.13 23.65 18.59
N GLY A 49 -26.15 24.45 18.89
CA GLY A 49 -25.97 25.85 19.30
C GLY A 49 -25.67 26.75 18.10
N THR A 50 -25.99 28.03 18.23
CA THR A 50 -25.58 29.09 17.30
C THR A 50 -24.59 30.04 18.02
N PRO A 51 -23.96 31.01 17.32
CA PRO A 51 -23.02 31.93 17.97
C PRO A 51 -23.57 32.65 19.21
N ALA A 52 -24.88 32.91 19.25
CA ALA A 52 -25.56 33.59 20.34
C ALA A 52 -26.52 32.70 21.16
N ILE A 53 -26.90 31.52 20.64
CA ILE A 53 -27.78 30.56 21.32
C ILE A 53 -26.97 29.35 21.74
N ARG A 54 -26.90 29.07 23.04
CA ARG A 54 -26.22 27.86 23.51
C ARG A 54 -27.06 26.62 23.18
N ALA A 55 -26.39 25.53 22.81
CA ALA A 55 -27.02 24.21 22.70
C ALA A 55 -27.80 23.85 23.99
N ASP A 56 -29.02 23.35 23.82
CA ASP A 56 -29.95 23.04 24.90
C ASP A 56 -30.77 21.80 24.55
N ARG A 57 -30.39 20.66 25.11
CA ARG A 57 -30.98 19.36 24.79
C ARG A 57 -32.44 19.21 25.23
N ILE A 58 -32.88 19.99 26.22
CA ILE A 58 -34.28 19.96 26.67
C ILE A 58 -35.14 20.69 25.64
N LYS A 59 -34.69 21.85 25.17
CA LYS A 59 -35.39 22.61 24.12
C LYS A 59 -35.32 21.90 22.77
N GLU A 60 -34.19 21.32 22.41
CA GLU A 60 -34.05 20.46 21.24
C GLU A 60 -35.12 19.37 21.25
N PHE A 61 -35.19 18.56 22.32
CA PHE A 61 -36.20 17.50 22.44
C PHE A 61 -37.63 18.05 22.33
N LYS A 62 -37.93 19.18 22.99
CA LYS A 62 -39.26 19.82 22.93
C LYS A 62 -39.65 20.13 21.48
N TYR A 63 -38.81 20.84 20.74
CA TYR A 63 -39.13 21.28 19.38
C TYR A 63 -39.04 20.13 18.37
N THR A 64 -38.15 19.15 18.57
CA THR A 64 -38.12 17.93 17.76
C THR A 64 -39.42 17.15 17.91
N LYS A 65 -39.90 16.96 19.15
CA LYS A 65 -41.17 16.29 19.41
C LYS A 65 -42.34 17.03 18.75
N MET A 66 -42.38 18.35 18.87
CA MET A 66 -43.42 19.18 18.24
C MET A 66 -43.41 19.02 16.71
N ALA A 67 -42.25 19.17 16.05
CA ALA A 67 -42.14 18.99 14.60
C ALA A 67 -42.50 17.57 14.15
N ALA A 68 -42.13 16.55 14.93
CA ALA A 68 -42.49 15.16 14.67
C ALA A 68 -44.00 14.92 14.76
N GLU A 69 -44.69 15.52 15.75
CA GLU A 69 -46.14 15.43 15.92
C GLU A 69 -46.90 16.17 14.82
N LEU A 70 -46.34 17.27 14.31
CA LEU A 70 -46.88 18.02 13.17
C LEU A 70 -46.66 17.33 11.81
N GLY A 71 -45.85 16.27 11.76
CA GLY A 71 -45.72 15.41 10.57
C GLY A 71 -44.38 15.50 9.84
N SER A 72 -43.35 16.10 10.42
CA SER A 72 -41.99 15.99 9.85
C SER A 72 -41.43 14.56 10.03
N SER A 73 -41.11 13.90 8.91
CA SER A 73 -40.46 12.60 8.92
C SER A 73 -39.05 12.67 9.51
N PHE A 74 -38.30 13.71 9.16
CA PHE A 74 -36.95 13.96 9.65
C PHE A 74 -36.94 14.19 11.17
N SER A 75 -37.82 15.06 11.68
CA SER A 75 -37.90 15.32 13.12
C SER A 75 -38.39 14.09 13.88
N ARG A 76 -39.24 13.24 13.28
CA ARG A 76 -39.64 11.98 13.89
C ARG A 76 -38.49 10.96 13.96
N PHE A 77 -37.66 10.90 12.92
CA PHE A 77 -36.39 10.18 12.96
C PHE A 77 -35.46 10.72 14.06
N TRP A 78 -35.29 12.04 14.13
CA TRP A 78 -34.42 12.69 15.12
C TRP A 78 -34.93 12.47 16.54
N LEU A 79 -36.25 12.49 16.75
CA LEU A 79 -36.86 12.16 18.03
C LEU A 79 -36.52 10.74 18.46
N ALA A 80 -36.61 9.78 17.54
CA ALA A 80 -36.22 8.40 17.81
C ALA A 80 -34.73 8.30 18.19
N HIS A 81 -33.86 9.06 17.52
CA HIS A 81 -32.45 9.14 17.84
C HIS A 81 -32.20 9.66 19.27
N LEU A 82 -32.82 10.79 19.64
CA LEU A 82 -32.71 11.38 20.99
C LEU A 82 -33.26 10.45 22.08
N GLN A 83 -34.36 9.75 21.80
CA GLN A 83 -34.95 8.75 22.71
C GLN A 83 -34.03 7.53 22.89
N ARG A 84 -33.41 7.06 21.82
CA ARG A 84 -32.44 5.97 21.89
C ARG A 84 -31.22 6.35 22.73
N GLU A 85 -30.68 7.55 22.57
CA GLU A 85 -29.55 8.04 23.37
C GLU A 85 -29.89 8.20 24.86
N SER A 86 -31.12 8.62 25.16
CA SER A 86 -31.64 8.68 26.54
C SER A 86 -32.12 7.33 27.07
N LYS A 87 -31.97 6.25 26.28
CA LYS A 87 -32.34 4.87 26.60
C LYS A 87 -33.85 4.62 26.77
N ASP A 88 -34.69 5.52 26.27
CA ASP A 88 -36.12 5.26 26.08
C ASP A 88 -36.31 4.45 24.79
N PHE A 89 -35.85 3.20 24.82
CA PHE A 89 -35.80 2.35 23.63
C PHE A 89 -37.18 1.99 23.08
N ALA A 90 -38.21 1.94 23.93
CA ALA A 90 -39.57 1.62 23.49
C ALA A 90 -40.12 2.74 22.60
N SER A 91 -40.07 4.00 23.08
CA SER A 91 -40.50 5.15 22.29
C SER A 91 -39.62 5.37 21.07
N ALA A 92 -38.31 5.15 21.19
CA ALA A 92 -37.38 5.25 20.07
C ALA A 92 -37.73 4.26 18.95
N LEU A 93 -38.03 3.00 19.30
CA LEU A 93 -38.36 1.97 18.31
C LEU A 93 -39.67 2.30 17.59
N GLU A 94 -40.66 2.82 18.30
CA GLU A 94 -41.93 3.25 17.73
C GLU A 94 -41.74 4.43 16.77
N ASN A 95 -41.04 5.48 17.21
CA ASN A 95 -40.80 6.65 16.36
C ASN A 95 -39.92 6.32 15.15
N ALA A 96 -38.92 5.45 15.29
CA ALA A 96 -38.10 4.98 14.17
C ALA A 96 -38.95 4.20 13.14
N ARG A 97 -39.86 3.33 13.61
CA ARG A 97 -40.79 2.61 12.72
C ARG A 97 -41.72 3.55 11.98
N LEU A 98 -42.27 4.54 12.68
CA LEU A 98 -43.15 5.54 12.07
C LEU A 98 -42.41 6.39 11.04
N ALA A 99 -41.21 6.88 11.37
CA ALA A 99 -40.39 7.67 10.44
C ALA A 99 -39.96 6.85 9.21
N HIS A 100 -39.60 5.58 9.38
CA HIS A 100 -39.34 4.66 8.26
C HIS A 100 -40.58 4.49 7.38
N GLY A 101 -41.77 4.30 7.97
CA GLY A 101 -43.03 4.22 7.24
C GLY A 101 -43.41 5.51 6.49
N MET A 102 -42.84 6.65 6.87
CA MET A 102 -42.96 7.93 6.17
C MET A 102 -41.91 8.10 5.05
N GLY A 103 -41.03 7.12 4.84
CA GLY A 103 -40.01 7.13 3.80
C GLY A 103 -38.68 7.76 4.22
N ASP A 104 -38.45 8.00 5.52
CA ASP A 104 -37.18 8.55 5.98
C ASP A 104 -36.05 7.50 5.91
N MET A 105 -35.01 7.80 5.12
CA MET A 105 -33.89 6.88 4.90
C MET A 105 -33.02 6.71 6.17
N GLY A 106 -32.85 7.77 6.97
CA GLY A 106 -32.11 7.72 8.23
C GLY A 106 -32.81 6.85 9.28
N ALA A 107 -34.14 6.89 9.31
CA ALA A 107 -34.96 6.04 10.16
C ALA A 107 -34.79 4.55 9.87
N THR A 108 -34.62 4.18 8.60
CA THR A 108 -34.38 2.79 8.17
C THR A 108 -33.15 2.20 8.88
N ASN A 109 -32.06 2.96 8.89
CA ASN A 109 -30.81 2.56 9.53
C ASN A 109 -30.91 2.48 11.04
N LEU A 110 -31.54 3.49 11.66
CA LEU A 110 -31.76 3.51 13.10
C LEU A 110 -32.60 2.30 13.56
N LEU A 111 -33.72 2.06 12.86
CA LEU A 111 -34.62 0.94 13.13
C LEU A 111 -33.89 -0.40 13.01
N ALA A 112 -33.11 -0.61 11.94
CA ALA A 112 -32.33 -1.82 11.75
C ALA A 112 -31.31 -2.03 12.88
N ARG A 113 -30.58 -0.98 13.30
CA ARG A 113 -29.63 -1.05 14.42
C ARG A 113 -30.32 -1.44 15.73
N MET A 114 -31.47 -0.84 16.01
CA MET A 114 -32.25 -1.18 17.21
C MET A 114 -32.74 -2.64 17.18
N MET A 115 -33.21 -3.12 16.03
CA MET A 115 -33.64 -4.51 15.83
C MET A 115 -32.49 -5.51 15.97
N LEU A 116 -31.30 -5.18 15.48
CA LEU A 116 -30.09 -6.01 15.66
C LEU A 116 -29.66 -6.09 17.13
N ALA A 117 -29.75 -4.96 17.85
CA ALA A 117 -29.35 -4.86 19.25
C ALA A 117 -30.40 -5.39 20.24
N GLY A 118 -31.67 -5.54 19.82
CA GLY A 118 -32.77 -5.81 20.76
C GLY A 118 -33.10 -4.61 21.64
N GLU A 119 -32.93 -3.39 21.12
CA GLU A 119 -33.30 -2.16 21.81
C GLU A 119 -34.81 -1.91 21.62
N GLY A 120 -35.57 -1.91 22.72
CA GLY A 120 -37.02 -1.64 22.69
C GLY A 120 -37.88 -2.88 22.42
N GLY A 121 -37.26 -4.06 22.29
CA GLY A 121 -37.92 -5.34 22.05
C GLY A 121 -36.91 -6.47 21.89
N PRO A 122 -37.35 -7.71 21.61
CA PRO A 122 -36.42 -8.81 21.30
C PRO A 122 -35.63 -8.52 20.03
N ALA A 123 -34.36 -8.95 19.99
CA ALA A 123 -33.53 -8.84 18.80
C ALA A 123 -34.15 -9.59 17.61
N LYS A 124 -34.15 -8.95 16.45
CA LYS A 124 -34.78 -9.41 15.21
C LYS A 124 -33.81 -9.24 14.03
N PRO A 125 -32.66 -9.94 14.02
CA PRO A 125 -31.61 -9.73 13.03
C PRO A 125 -32.08 -10.01 11.60
N LEU A 126 -32.86 -11.07 11.37
CA LEU A 126 -33.37 -11.40 10.02
C LEU A 126 -34.32 -10.33 9.47
N GLU A 127 -35.22 -9.79 10.30
CA GLU A 127 -36.10 -8.69 9.89
C GLU A 127 -35.30 -7.41 9.62
N ALA A 128 -34.23 -7.15 10.39
CA ALA A 128 -33.34 -6.01 10.16
C ALA A 128 -32.57 -6.16 8.83
N LEU A 129 -32.11 -7.37 8.49
CA LEU A 129 -31.48 -7.64 7.20
C LEU A 129 -32.44 -7.39 6.04
N GLN A 130 -33.68 -7.85 6.16
CA GLN A 130 -34.68 -7.62 5.12
C GLN A 130 -34.93 -6.13 4.93
N LEU A 131 -35.15 -5.40 6.03
CA LEU A 131 -35.34 -3.94 6.02
C LEU A 131 -34.16 -3.20 5.35
N LEU A 132 -32.93 -3.57 5.69
CA LEU A 132 -31.72 -2.99 5.09
C LEU A 132 -31.56 -3.38 3.62
N SER A 133 -31.94 -4.61 3.25
CA SER A 133 -31.90 -5.07 1.86
C SER A 133 -32.86 -4.26 1.00
N GLU A 134 -34.09 -4.08 1.47
CA GLU A 134 -35.11 -3.24 0.81
C GLU A 134 -34.64 -1.79 0.67
N GLY A 135 -34.01 -1.22 1.71
CA GLY A 135 -33.42 0.12 1.61
C GLY A 135 -32.26 0.21 0.60
N ALA A 136 -31.42 -0.82 0.54
CA ALA A 136 -30.29 -0.90 -0.36
C ALA A 136 -30.69 -1.18 -1.83
N GLU A 137 -31.92 -1.61 -2.10
CA GLU A 137 -32.39 -1.86 -3.46
C GLU A 137 -32.26 -0.61 -4.34
N ASN A 138 -31.70 -0.79 -5.53
CA ASN A 138 -31.41 0.27 -6.52
C ASN A 138 -30.41 1.36 -6.07
N GLY A 139 -29.74 1.22 -4.92
CA GLY A 139 -28.65 2.11 -4.50
C GLY A 139 -29.10 3.48 -3.96
N ILE A 140 -30.40 3.66 -3.66
CA ILE A 140 -30.95 4.93 -3.19
C ILE A 140 -30.54 5.23 -1.75
N ASN A 141 -30.65 4.24 -0.85
CA ASN A 141 -30.20 4.38 0.54
C ASN A 141 -28.79 3.82 0.71
N THR A 142 -27.80 4.69 0.52
CA THR A 142 -26.38 4.39 0.62
C THR A 142 -25.99 3.88 2.02
N ASP A 143 -26.59 4.48 3.03
CA ASP A 143 -26.38 4.14 4.44
C ASP A 143 -26.90 2.73 4.77
N ALA A 144 -28.03 2.32 4.19
CA ALA A 144 -28.55 0.97 4.36
C ALA A 144 -27.63 -0.08 3.73
N ALA A 145 -27.10 0.19 2.54
CA ALA A 145 -26.15 -0.71 1.87
C ALA A 145 -24.85 -0.89 2.66
N LEU A 146 -24.29 0.20 3.20
CA LEU A 146 -23.10 0.14 4.05
C LEU A 146 -23.35 -0.66 5.33
N LEU A 147 -24.45 -0.38 6.04
CA LEU A 147 -24.79 -1.12 7.26
C LEU A 147 -25.07 -2.60 6.98
N LEU A 148 -25.75 -2.92 5.87
CA LEU A 148 -25.99 -4.31 5.48
C LEU A 148 -24.68 -5.07 5.27
N ALA A 149 -23.72 -4.47 4.57
CA ALA A 149 -22.40 -5.05 4.36
C ALA A 149 -21.65 -5.24 5.69
N GLU A 150 -21.71 -4.27 6.60
CA GLU A 150 -21.10 -4.38 7.94
C GLU A 150 -21.67 -5.55 8.73
N VAL A 151 -23.00 -5.71 8.74
CA VAL A 151 -23.67 -6.81 9.44
C VAL A 151 -23.22 -8.17 8.89
N TYR A 152 -23.06 -8.30 7.57
CA TYR A 152 -22.53 -9.51 6.95
C TYR A 152 -21.06 -9.78 7.30
N LEU A 153 -20.22 -8.74 7.41
CA LEU A 153 -18.79 -8.91 7.72
C LEU A 153 -18.52 -9.15 9.21
N GLU A 154 -19.32 -8.57 10.11
CA GLU A 154 -19.10 -8.68 11.56
C GLU A 154 -19.34 -10.09 12.10
N GLY A 155 -20.31 -10.83 11.54
CA GLY A 155 -20.64 -12.18 12.00
C GLY A 155 -21.23 -12.26 13.43
N ARG A 156 -21.64 -11.13 14.02
CA ARG A 156 -22.13 -11.05 15.41
C ARG A 156 -23.60 -11.45 15.56
N HIS A 157 -24.45 -10.89 14.69
CA HIS A 157 -25.91 -11.04 14.77
C HIS A 157 -26.42 -12.15 13.85
N ILE A 158 -25.64 -12.47 12.83
CA ILE A 158 -25.84 -13.53 11.84
C ILE A 158 -24.47 -14.17 11.55
N PRO A 159 -24.40 -15.38 10.98
CA PRO A 159 -23.14 -15.92 10.48
C PRO A 159 -22.46 -14.97 9.49
N GLN A 160 -21.13 -14.87 9.56
CA GLN A 160 -20.35 -14.04 8.64
C GLN A 160 -20.55 -14.51 7.19
N ASP A 161 -20.79 -13.57 6.29
CA ASP A 161 -21.01 -13.82 4.87
C ASP A 161 -20.30 -12.77 4.02
N ALA A 162 -19.02 -13.00 3.78
CA ALA A 162 -18.18 -12.09 3.02
C ALA A 162 -18.67 -11.90 1.57
N GLN A 163 -19.26 -12.94 0.95
CA GLN A 163 -19.71 -12.84 -0.44
C GLN A 163 -20.92 -11.92 -0.56
N ASN A 164 -21.91 -12.05 0.32
CA ASN A 164 -23.08 -11.16 0.30
C ASN A 164 -22.70 -9.71 0.62
N ALA A 165 -21.75 -9.49 1.54
CA ALA A 165 -21.20 -8.15 1.79
C ALA A 165 -20.59 -7.55 0.52
N TYR A 166 -19.75 -8.32 -0.18
CA TYR A 166 -19.11 -7.90 -1.43
C TYR A 166 -20.15 -7.59 -2.52
N ASP A 167 -21.17 -8.43 -2.71
CA ASP A 167 -22.19 -8.25 -3.75
C ASP A 167 -23.06 -7.01 -3.51
N VAL A 168 -23.41 -6.71 -2.25
CA VAL A 168 -24.10 -5.48 -1.87
C VAL A 168 -23.23 -4.26 -2.21
N LEU A 169 -21.96 -4.27 -1.81
CA LEU A 169 -21.02 -3.17 -2.08
C LEU A 169 -20.71 -3.02 -3.57
N GLN A 170 -20.69 -4.11 -4.33
CA GLN A 170 -20.53 -4.09 -5.78
C GLN A 170 -21.70 -3.40 -6.47
N ARG A 171 -22.95 -3.72 -6.07
CA ARG A 171 -24.15 -3.05 -6.58
C ARG A 171 -24.14 -1.56 -6.24
N TYR A 172 -23.79 -1.25 -4.99
CA TYR A 172 -23.59 0.12 -4.53
C TYR A 172 -22.55 0.86 -5.40
N SER A 173 -21.35 0.29 -5.57
CA SER A 173 -20.29 0.90 -6.39
C SER A 173 -20.70 1.17 -7.84
N ARG A 174 -21.45 0.25 -8.45
CA ARG A 174 -21.95 0.43 -9.83
C ARG A 174 -22.92 1.60 -9.93
N PHE A 175 -23.91 1.67 -9.04
CA PHE A 175 -24.85 2.80 -8.99
C PHE A 175 -24.10 4.13 -8.87
N MET A 176 -23.11 4.16 -7.98
CA MET A 176 -22.31 5.34 -7.65
C MET A 176 -21.40 5.79 -8.80
N SER A 177 -20.83 4.84 -9.54
CA SER A 177 -19.98 5.12 -10.71
C SER A 177 -20.74 5.72 -11.91
N GLY A 178 -22.05 5.47 -12.01
CA GLY A 178 -22.92 5.98 -13.06
C GLY A 178 -23.57 7.34 -12.75
N ALA A 179 -23.65 7.71 -11.47
CA ALA A 179 -24.29 8.94 -11.03
C ALA A 179 -23.29 10.12 -11.03
N THR A 180 -23.50 11.08 -11.93
CA THR A 180 -22.79 12.37 -11.92
C THR A 180 -23.13 13.19 -10.65
N ARG A 181 -22.24 13.11 -9.64
CA ARG A 181 -22.03 13.99 -8.45
C ARG A 181 -22.87 13.81 -7.16
N ARG A 182 -22.17 14.12 -6.05
CA ARG A 182 -22.57 14.36 -4.64
C ARG A 182 -22.76 13.13 -3.75
N VAL A 183 -21.72 12.33 -3.59
CA VAL A 183 -21.58 11.53 -2.35
C VAL A 183 -20.46 12.12 -1.51
N ALA A 184 -20.68 12.15 -0.20
CA ALA A 184 -19.65 12.53 0.74
C ALA A 184 -18.41 11.63 0.48
N PRO A 185 -17.23 12.22 0.24
CA PRO A 185 -16.01 11.45 -0.03
C PRO A 185 -15.79 10.27 0.94
N LEU A 186 -16.20 10.44 2.21
CA LEU A 186 -16.07 9.44 3.28
C LEU A 186 -16.90 8.16 3.05
N ASP A 187 -18.14 8.25 2.56
CA ASP A 187 -19.00 7.06 2.37
C ASP A 187 -18.47 6.17 1.24
N TRP A 188 -17.89 6.80 0.22
CA TRP A 188 -17.18 6.09 -0.84
C TRP A 188 -15.94 5.38 -0.31
N GLY A 189 -15.11 6.08 0.48
CA GLY A 189 -13.95 5.48 1.13
C GLY A 189 -14.31 4.28 2.01
N ARG A 190 -15.37 4.41 2.81
CA ARG A 190 -15.89 3.32 3.66
C ARG A 190 -16.38 2.13 2.84
N ALA A 191 -17.11 2.36 1.75
CA ALA A 191 -17.58 1.28 0.89
C ALA A 191 -16.40 0.47 0.29
N LEU A 192 -15.39 1.17 -0.23
CA LEU A 192 -14.18 0.54 -0.77
C LEU A 192 -13.43 -0.27 0.31
N TYR A 193 -13.31 0.27 1.52
CA TYR A 193 -12.71 -0.43 2.65
C TYR A 193 -13.46 -1.72 3.00
N LEU A 194 -14.78 -1.65 3.19
CA LEU A 194 -15.61 -2.84 3.50
C LEU A 194 -15.54 -3.87 2.37
N LYS A 195 -15.44 -3.43 1.12
CA LYS A 195 -15.32 -4.30 -0.05
C LYS A 195 -13.96 -5.02 -0.06
N ALA A 196 -12.89 -4.32 0.31
CA ALA A 196 -11.59 -4.93 0.52
C ALA A 196 -11.64 -5.96 1.66
N GLU A 197 -12.25 -5.62 2.79
CA GLU A 197 -12.42 -6.56 3.92
C GLU A 197 -13.21 -7.81 3.53
N ALA A 198 -14.25 -7.67 2.70
CA ALA A 198 -14.96 -8.81 2.16
C ALA A 198 -14.04 -9.74 1.36
N ILE A 199 -13.19 -9.20 0.48
CA ILE A 199 -12.18 -9.98 -0.26
C ILE A 199 -11.19 -10.64 0.70
N ARG A 200 -10.71 -9.92 1.72
CA ARG A 200 -9.79 -10.45 2.73
C ARG A 200 -10.39 -11.64 3.49
N LEU A 201 -11.71 -11.62 3.69
CA LEU A 201 -12.49 -12.68 4.34
C LEU A 201 -12.95 -13.79 3.38
N GLY A 202 -12.51 -13.77 2.12
CA GLY A 202 -12.71 -14.86 1.16
C GLY A 202 -13.83 -14.64 0.15
N ALA A 203 -14.40 -13.43 0.03
CA ALA A 203 -15.26 -13.10 -1.08
C ALA A 203 -14.50 -13.20 -2.41
N THR A 204 -15.17 -13.67 -3.45
CA THR A 204 -14.59 -13.74 -4.79
C THR A 204 -14.78 -12.38 -5.48
N PRO A 205 -13.70 -11.65 -5.77
CA PRO A 205 -13.81 -10.36 -6.44
C PRO A 205 -14.25 -10.52 -7.90
N VAL A 206 -14.95 -9.50 -8.39
CA VAL A 206 -15.28 -9.31 -9.81
C VAL A 206 -14.65 -8.00 -10.31
N ASP A 207 -14.65 -7.79 -11.63
CA ASP A 207 -14.19 -6.55 -12.27
C ASP A 207 -12.71 -6.16 -11.99
N GLY A 208 -11.87 -7.10 -11.53
CA GLY A 208 -10.44 -6.87 -11.29
C GLY A 208 -10.11 -6.30 -9.91
N ASP A 209 -11.11 -6.20 -9.03
CA ASP A 209 -10.90 -5.76 -7.65
C ASP A 209 -9.87 -6.62 -6.93
N ASN A 210 -9.01 -5.95 -6.16
CA ASN A 210 -8.14 -6.62 -5.21
C ASN A 210 -8.01 -5.78 -3.95
N TYR A 211 -7.64 -6.46 -2.86
CA TYR A 211 -7.54 -5.86 -1.54
C TYR A 211 -6.63 -4.62 -1.51
N ALA A 212 -5.43 -4.71 -2.10
CA ALA A 212 -4.43 -3.65 -1.99
C ALA A 212 -4.88 -2.36 -2.69
N ASP A 213 -5.42 -2.47 -3.90
CA ASP A 213 -5.88 -1.32 -4.68
C ASP A 213 -7.10 -0.65 -4.03
N LEU A 214 -8.06 -1.44 -3.55
CA LEU A 214 -9.24 -0.93 -2.84
C LEU A 214 -8.86 -0.22 -1.54
N ILE A 215 -7.92 -0.76 -0.76
CA ILE A 215 -7.42 -0.10 0.45
C ILE A 215 -6.68 1.20 0.12
N ALA A 216 -5.83 1.20 -0.90
CA ALA A 216 -5.10 2.38 -1.32
C ALA A 216 -6.04 3.47 -1.85
N GLU A 217 -7.11 3.10 -2.54
CA GLU A 217 -8.14 4.02 -2.99
C GLU A 217 -8.98 4.55 -1.82
N ALA A 218 -9.48 3.68 -0.95
CA ALA A 218 -10.24 4.05 0.25
C ALA A 218 -9.50 5.09 1.12
N ALA A 219 -8.18 4.91 1.29
CA ALA A 219 -7.34 5.85 2.03
C ALA A 219 -7.30 7.26 1.42
N LYS A 220 -7.36 7.39 0.08
CA LYS A 220 -7.42 8.71 -0.61
C LYS A 220 -8.69 9.48 -0.28
N TYR A 221 -9.76 8.77 0.06
CA TYR A 221 -11.06 9.31 0.45
C TYR A 221 -11.18 9.57 1.96
N GLY A 222 -10.08 9.41 2.72
CA GLY A 222 -10.03 9.72 4.15
C GLY A 222 -10.50 8.60 5.07
N GLU A 223 -10.68 7.37 4.56
CA GLU A 223 -11.02 6.23 5.42
C GLU A 223 -9.80 5.83 6.28
N SER A 224 -9.96 5.93 7.59
CA SER A 224 -8.85 5.83 8.55
C SER A 224 -8.29 4.41 8.70
N ASN A 225 -9.15 3.38 8.65
CA ASN A 225 -8.71 1.99 8.78
C ASN A 225 -7.93 1.55 7.53
N ALA A 226 -8.35 2.02 6.36
CA ALA A 226 -7.69 1.85 5.08
C ALA A 226 -6.34 2.57 5.04
N ALA A 227 -6.25 3.79 5.59
CA ALA A 227 -4.97 4.49 5.71
C ALA A 227 -3.97 3.71 6.57
N GLN A 228 -4.41 3.17 7.71
CA GLN A 228 -3.59 2.32 8.57
C GLN A 228 -3.18 1.01 7.88
N ALA A 229 -4.13 0.33 7.22
CA ALA A 229 -3.87 -0.90 6.47
C ALA A 229 -2.90 -0.67 5.30
N SER A 230 -3.06 0.44 4.57
CA SER A 230 -2.17 0.86 3.49
C SER A 230 -0.73 1.09 3.99
N GLN A 231 -0.59 1.79 5.11
CA GLN A 231 0.71 2.02 5.73
C GLN A 231 1.34 0.71 6.23
N GLY A 232 0.56 -0.19 6.83
CA GLY A 232 1.03 -1.52 7.22
C GLY A 232 1.53 -2.35 6.04
N MET A 233 0.79 -2.36 4.93
CA MET A 233 1.18 -3.06 3.71
C MET A 233 2.46 -2.50 3.08
N GLN A 234 2.64 -1.17 3.09
CA GLN A 234 3.86 -0.53 2.61
C GLN A 234 5.06 -0.92 3.48
N ASN A 235 4.90 -0.90 4.80
CA ASN A 235 5.95 -1.30 5.74
C ASN A 235 6.34 -2.78 5.56
N ASP A 236 5.36 -3.67 5.38
CA ASP A 236 5.60 -5.10 5.14
C ASP A 236 6.20 -5.39 3.76
N ALA A 237 5.85 -4.61 2.74
CA ALA A 237 6.48 -4.70 1.43
C ALA A 237 7.95 -4.26 1.51
N ASP A 238 8.22 -3.14 2.18
CA ASP A 238 9.57 -2.64 2.42
C ASP A 238 10.40 -3.59 3.29
N GLU A 239 9.80 -4.22 4.30
CA GLU A 239 10.50 -5.18 5.14
C GLU A 239 10.73 -6.52 4.43
N ARG A 240 9.77 -7.03 3.64
CA ARG A 240 9.99 -8.21 2.80
C ARG A 240 11.02 -7.96 1.72
N GLN A 241 11.03 -6.77 1.13
CA GLN A 241 12.03 -6.36 0.16
C GLN A 241 13.41 -6.27 0.83
N ARG A 242 13.55 -5.57 1.96
CA ARG A 242 14.81 -5.49 2.72
C ARG A 242 15.29 -6.87 3.17
N ARG A 243 14.41 -7.74 3.68
CA ARG A 243 14.77 -9.12 4.08
C ARG A 243 15.17 -9.96 2.88
N ALA A 244 14.47 -9.89 1.75
CA ALA A 244 14.87 -10.58 0.52
C ALA A 244 16.22 -10.04 -0.03
N GLU A 245 16.48 -8.75 0.11
CA GLU A 245 17.76 -8.11 -0.24
C GLU A 245 18.89 -8.58 0.70
N TRP A 246 18.65 -8.64 2.01
CA TRP A 246 19.59 -9.16 3.01
C TRP A 246 19.79 -10.68 2.91
N ASP A 247 18.74 -11.45 2.61
CA ASP A 247 18.78 -12.89 2.41
C ASP A 247 19.48 -13.24 1.09
N ALA A 248 19.32 -12.43 0.04
CA ALA A 248 20.11 -12.53 -1.18
C ALA A 248 21.60 -12.27 -0.89
N ILE A 249 21.92 -11.21 -0.13
CA ILE A 249 23.29 -10.92 0.32
C ILE A 249 23.85 -12.03 1.23
N ALA A 250 23.02 -12.61 2.11
CA ALA A 250 23.40 -13.69 3.02
C ALA A 250 23.59 -15.03 2.27
N TRP A 251 22.78 -15.32 1.26
CA TRP A 251 22.95 -16.50 0.40
C TRP A 251 24.26 -16.48 -0.39
N PHE A 252 24.79 -15.29 -0.73
CA PHE A 252 26.12 -15.14 -1.34
C PHE A 252 27.28 -15.54 -0.42
N SER A 253 27.07 -15.58 0.90
CA SER A 253 28.10 -15.95 1.89
C SER A 253 28.22 -17.47 2.14
N ALA A 254 27.25 -18.26 1.69
CA ALA A 254 27.07 -19.64 2.16
C ALA A 254 27.80 -20.74 1.36
N TYR A 255 28.26 -20.51 0.12
CA TYR A 255 28.65 -21.62 -0.78
C TYR A 255 30.15 -21.97 -0.86
N GLY A 256 30.90 -21.74 0.22
CA GLY A 256 32.27 -22.28 0.29
C GLY A 256 32.99 -22.17 1.62
N GLY A 257 32.38 -21.59 2.66
CA GLY A 257 32.94 -21.44 4.01
C GLY A 257 34.28 -20.67 4.11
N LYS A 258 34.87 -20.27 2.99
CA LYS A 258 36.22 -19.69 2.88
C LYS A 258 36.30 -18.43 2.00
N TRP A 259 35.30 -18.15 1.18
CA TRP A 259 35.25 -17.00 0.27
C TRP A 259 33.90 -16.29 0.38
N LYS A 260 33.89 -14.96 0.24
CA LYS A 260 32.68 -14.14 0.17
C LYS A 260 32.75 -13.19 -1.03
N MET A 261 31.58 -12.90 -1.59
CA MET A 261 31.39 -11.79 -2.51
C MET A 261 30.58 -10.72 -1.78
N PHE A 262 30.96 -9.46 -1.93
CA PHE A 262 30.25 -8.36 -1.29
C PHE A 262 30.31 -7.10 -2.16
N PRO A 263 29.18 -6.39 -2.31
CA PRO A 263 29.17 -5.09 -2.95
C PRO A 263 29.55 -4.01 -1.94
N ASN A 264 30.36 -3.04 -2.36
CA ASN A 264 30.49 -1.75 -1.68
C ASN A 264 29.88 -0.67 -2.55
N ILE A 265 29.06 0.19 -1.97
CA ILE A 265 28.34 1.25 -2.67
C ILE A 265 28.91 2.60 -2.23
N GLY A 266 29.26 3.44 -3.20
CA GLY A 266 29.79 4.77 -2.92
C GLY A 266 29.77 5.70 -4.12
N ARG A 267 29.88 7.00 -3.86
CA ARG A 267 30.00 8.04 -4.88
C ARG A 267 31.45 8.20 -5.30
N LEU A 268 31.71 8.33 -6.61
CA LEU A 268 33.06 8.58 -7.10
C LEU A 268 33.51 9.98 -6.68
N VAL A 269 34.51 10.05 -5.80
CA VAL A 269 35.05 11.31 -5.26
C VAL A 269 36.42 11.66 -5.82
N HIS A 270 37.13 10.70 -6.42
CA HIS A 270 38.40 10.96 -7.07
C HIS A 270 38.75 9.87 -8.08
N SER A 271 39.44 10.21 -9.16
CA SER A 271 40.02 9.22 -10.07
C SER A 271 41.37 9.69 -10.62
N GLU A 272 42.41 8.90 -10.39
CA GLU A 272 43.77 9.16 -10.87
C GLU A 272 44.19 8.18 -11.96
N SER A 273 44.89 8.68 -12.99
CA SER A 273 45.50 7.83 -14.03
C SER A 273 46.88 7.37 -13.60
N LYS A 274 47.16 6.06 -13.76
CA LYS A 274 48.44 5.43 -13.50
C LYS A 274 48.96 4.72 -14.73
N SER A 275 50.28 4.55 -14.79
CA SER A 275 50.94 3.78 -15.84
C SER A 275 52.11 2.97 -15.28
N HIS A 276 52.44 1.88 -15.95
CA HIS A 276 53.63 1.08 -15.69
C HIS A 276 54.25 0.61 -16.98
N THR A 277 55.53 0.88 -17.13
CA THR A 277 56.32 0.47 -18.28
C THR A 277 57.15 -0.75 -17.91
N SER A 278 56.83 -1.90 -18.52
CA SER A 278 57.63 -3.11 -18.40
C SER A 278 58.54 -3.25 -19.61
N VAL A 279 59.80 -3.56 -19.38
CA VAL A 279 60.76 -3.92 -20.42
C VAL A 279 60.93 -5.44 -20.42
N SER A 280 60.76 -6.07 -21.57
CA SER A 280 60.93 -7.51 -21.74
C SER A 280 61.91 -7.80 -22.86
N SER A 281 62.72 -8.85 -22.71
CA SER A 281 63.68 -9.29 -23.71
C SER A 281 63.36 -10.72 -24.11
N TYR A 282 63.23 -10.97 -25.42
CA TYR A 282 63.02 -12.30 -25.97
C TYR A 282 63.85 -12.47 -27.23
N ASN A 283 64.70 -13.51 -27.27
CA ASN A 283 65.63 -13.79 -28.37
C ASN A 283 66.48 -12.57 -28.80
N GLY A 284 66.99 -11.80 -27.84
CA GLY A 284 67.84 -10.63 -28.10
C GLY A 284 67.10 -9.36 -28.51
N ASN A 285 65.79 -9.42 -28.75
CA ASN A 285 64.97 -8.25 -28.99
C ASN A 285 64.39 -7.71 -27.68
N VAL A 286 64.67 -6.44 -27.39
CA VAL A 286 64.09 -5.73 -26.25
C VAL A 286 62.81 -5.05 -26.71
N SER A 287 61.71 -5.32 -26.01
CA SER A 287 60.43 -4.66 -26.22
C SER A 287 59.97 -3.97 -24.95
N THR A 288 59.48 -2.75 -25.12
CA THR A 288 58.95 -1.92 -24.02
C THR A 288 57.44 -1.85 -24.17
N SER A 289 56.71 -2.23 -23.13
CA SER A 289 55.24 -2.14 -23.09
C SER A 289 54.82 -1.27 -21.93
N THR A 290 54.04 -0.22 -22.21
CA THR A 290 53.46 0.66 -21.19
C THR A 290 51.98 0.34 -21.03
N THR A 291 51.60 -0.09 -19.82
CA THR A 291 50.20 -0.32 -19.46
C THR A 291 49.65 0.88 -18.70
N TYR A 292 48.45 1.34 -19.07
CA TYR A 292 47.74 2.44 -18.40
C TYR A 292 46.48 1.92 -17.71
N TRP A 293 46.17 2.45 -16.52
CA TRP A 293 44.92 2.19 -15.81
C TRP A 293 44.50 3.40 -14.98
N ARG A 294 43.29 3.36 -14.41
CA ARG A 294 42.83 4.38 -13.45
C ARG A 294 42.57 3.74 -12.10
N VAL A 295 42.82 4.48 -11.04
CA VAL A 295 42.38 4.14 -9.69
C VAL A 295 41.25 5.10 -9.33
N ALA A 296 40.06 4.53 -9.12
CA ALA A 296 38.86 5.24 -8.73
C ALA A 296 38.67 5.11 -7.22
N THR A 297 38.41 6.23 -6.54
CA THR A 297 38.13 6.31 -5.10
C THR A 297 36.67 6.68 -4.91
N PHE A 298 35.98 5.87 -4.11
CA PHE A 298 34.57 6.01 -3.82
C PHE A 298 34.37 6.31 -2.35
N GLU A 299 33.44 7.21 -2.03
CA GLU A 299 33.01 7.52 -0.68
C GLU A 299 31.62 6.92 -0.43
N THR A 300 31.51 6.11 0.60
CA THR A 300 30.26 5.51 1.08
C THR A 300 29.43 6.54 1.85
N ALA A 301 28.13 6.26 2.07
CA ALA A 301 27.25 7.15 2.85
C ALA A 301 27.72 7.41 4.30
N ASN A 302 28.57 6.53 4.87
CA ASN A 302 29.14 6.70 6.20
C ASN A 302 30.54 7.34 6.20
N GLY A 303 30.98 7.91 5.08
CA GLY A 303 32.28 8.61 4.94
C GLY A 303 33.49 7.69 4.76
N ARG A 304 33.31 6.36 4.72
CA ARG A 304 34.41 5.43 4.41
C ARG A 304 34.77 5.51 2.94
N HIS A 305 36.07 5.44 2.66
CA HIS A 305 36.60 5.43 1.30
C HIS A 305 37.04 4.02 0.90
N PHE A 306 36.79 3.64 -0.36
CA PHE A 306 37.32 2.41 -0.96
C PHE A 306 37.74 2.66 -2.41
N THR A 307 38.60 1.81 -2.95
CA THR A 307 39.17 2.01 -4.29
C THR A 307 38.95 0.81 -5.22
N ALA A 308 38.89 1.10 -6.52
CA ALA A 308 38.89 0.09 -7.57
C ALA A 308 39.83 0.51 -8.70
N SER A 309 40.61 -0.44 -9.22
CA SER A 309 41.41 -0.23 -10.43
C SER A 309 40.58 -0.60 -11.66
N ILE A 310 40.52 0.29 -12.64
CA ILE A 310 39.73 0.13 -13.88
C ILE A 310 40.57 0.40 -15.13
N PRO A 311 40.21 -0.17 -16.30
CA PRO A 311 40.92 0.06 -17.55
C PRO A 311 40.99 1.55 -17.92
N ALA A 312 42.11 2.00 -18.51
CA ALA A 312 42.27 3.42 -18.87
C ALA A 312 41.28 3.93 -19.92
N ARG A 313 40.73 3.02 -20.75
CA ARG A 313 39.76 3.34 -21.81
C ARG A 313 38.35 3.62 -21.28
N ASP A 314 38.04 3.17 -20.08
CA ASP A 314 36.71 3.31 -19.48
C ASP A 314 36.76 4.50 -18.52
N SER A 315 35.88 5.49 -18.72
CA SER A 315 35.80 6.67 -17.86
C SER A 315 34.59 6.59 -16.95
N LEU A 316 34.82 6.72 -15.64
CA LEU A 316 33.75 6.93 -14.67
C LEU A 316 33.49 8.44 -14.52
N VAL A 317 32.23 8.79 -14.31
CA VAL A 317 31.78 10.17 -14.07
C VAL A 317 31.92 10.52 -12.59
N GLN A 318 32.59 11.63 -12.33
CA GLN A 318 32.79 12.20 -11.00
C GLN A 318 31.44 12.54 -10.33
N GLY A 319 31.28 12.24 -9.04
CA GLY A 319 30.07 12.54 -8.25
C GLY A 319 28.93 11.52 -8.37
N ARG A 320 29.00 10.60 -9.35
CA ARG A 320 28.00 9.53 -9.53
C ARG A 320 28.14 8.42 -8.50
N ALA A 321 27.02 7.75 -8.21
CA ALA A 321 26.98 6.57 -7.35
C ALA A 321 27.30 5.29 -8.14
N TYR A 322 28.15 4.45 -7.56
CA TYR A 322 28.54 3.16 -8.13
C TYR A 322 28.43 2.05 -7.10
N ALA A 323 28.08 0.86 -7.56
CA ALA A 323 28.28 -0.38 -6.80
C ALA A 323 29.53 -1.09 -7.32
N VAL A 324 30.47 -1.38 -6.44
CA VAL A 324 31.69 -2.11 -6.78
C VAL A 324 31.65 -3.49 -6.14
N LEU A 325 31.73 -4.53 -6.97
CA LEU A 325 31.69 -5.91 -6.53
C LEU A 325 33.10 -6.40 -6.18
N PHE A 326 33.28 -6.80 -4.92
CA PHE A 326 34.51 -7.38 -4.40
C PHE A 326 34.39 -8.89 -4.21
N VAL A 327 35.49 -9.60 -4.44
CA VAL A 327 35.64 -11.02 -4.15
C VAL A 327 36.85 -11.21 -3.25
N GLY A 328 36.67 -11.82 -2.09
CA GLY A 328 37.73 -11.98 -1.09
C GLY A 328 37.47 -13.12 -0.10
N PRO A 329 38.42 -13.41 0.80
CA PRO A 329 38.25 -14.41 1.84
C PRO A 329 37.05 -14.09 2.75
N ALA A 330 36.31 -15.11 3.18
CA ALA A 330 35.11 -14.93 3.99
C ALA A 330 35.36 -14.17 5.31
N LYS A 331 36.56 -14.33 5.88
CA LYS A 331 36.97 -13.74 7.16
C LYS A 331 37.61 -12.35 7.06
N GLU A 332 37.80 -11.83 5.86
CA GLU A 332 38.48 -10.54 5.63
C GLU A 332 37.50 -9.52 5.04
N ASP A 333 37.53 -8.28 5.51
CA ASP A 333 36.67 -7.21 4.97
C ASP A 333 37.26 -6.51 3.73
N SER A 334 38.30 -7.10 3.16
CA SER A 334 38.94 -6.66 1.93
C SER A 334 38.82 -7.75 0.86
N GLY A 335 38.81 -7.30 -0.40
CA GLY A 335 38.70 -8.19 -1.54
C GLY A 335 39.24 -7.53 -2.79
N VAL A 336 39.17 -8.27 -3.89
CA VAL A 336 39.58 -7.78 -5.21
C VAL A 336 38.34 -7.28 -5.94
N ALA A 337 38.34 -6.01 -6.35
CA ALA A 337 37.29 -5.45 -7.18
C ALA A 337 37.25 -6.18 -8.53
N THR A 338 36.08 -6.64 -8.95
CA THR A 338 35.90 -7.43 -10.19
C THR A 338 34.99 -6.75 -11.20
N ALA A 339 34.04 -5.94 -10.72
CA ALA A 339 33.14 -5.16 -11.56
C ALA A 339 32.73 -3.87 -10.84
N VAL A 340 32.50 -2.82 -11.63
CA VAL A 340 32.00 -1.52 -11.20
C VAL A 340 30.71 -1.26 -11.99
N PHE A 341 29.61 -1.08 -11.28
CA PHE A 341 28.29 -0.83 -11.85
C PHE A 341 27.94 0.64 -11.64
N ASP A 342 27.68 1.37 -12.71
CA ASP A 342 27.13 2.72 -12.64
C ASP A 342 25.64 2.61 -12.24
N LEU A 343 25.30 3.18 -11.08
CA LEU A 343 23.92 3.12 -10.57
C LEU A 343 23.04 4.20 -11.22
N GLU A 344 23.59 5.08 -12.05
CA GLU A 344 22.80 6.03 -12.81
C GLU A 344 22.26 5.43 -14.10
N ASP A 345 23.15 4.89 -14.93
CA ASP A 345 22.82 4.36 -16.26
C ASP A 345 22.85 2.83 -16.38
N GLY A 346 23.31 2.12 -15.34
CA GLY A 346 23.35 0.66 -15.31
C GLY A 346 24.52 0.04 -16.09
N SER A 347 25.45 0.86 -16.60
CA SER A 347 26.62 0.37 -17.32
C SER A 347 27.58 -0.39 -16.39
N VAL A 348 28.30 -1.36 -16.96
CA VAL A 348 29.21 -2.23 -16.21
C VAL A 348 30.62 -2.08 -16.76
N THR A 349 31.53 -1.62 -15.90
CA THR A 349 32.96 -1.58 -16.17
C THR A 349 33.63 -2.75 -15.48
N LYS A 350 34.38 -3.55 -16.25
CA LYS A 350 35.18 -4.64 -15.69
C LYS A 350 36.40 -4.06 -14.98
N ALA A 351 36.54 -4.34 -13.68
CA ALA A 351 37.70 -3.88 -12.93
C ALA A 351 38.97 -4.66 -13.31
N ASN A 352 40.14 -4.06 -13.14
CA ASN A 352 41.46 -4.68 -13.39
C ASN A 352 41.85 -5.69 -12.32
N GLY A 353 41.04 -5.87 -11.27
CA GLY A 353 41.36 -6.78 -10.19
C GLY A 353 41.45 -8.22 -10.68
N ASN A 354 42.61 -8.84 -10.46
CA ASN A 354 42.85 -10.22 -10.82
C ASN A 354 42.99 -11.06 -9.55
N ILE A 355 41.97 -11.87 -9.29
CA ILE A 355 41.90 -12.75 -8.11
C ILE A 355 43.07 -13.76 -8.12
N VAL A 356 43.51 -14.21 -9.30
CA VAL A 356 44.58 -15.20 -9.44
C VAL A 356 45.91 -14.62 -8.96
N THR A 357 46.18 -13.35 -9.25
CA THR A 357 47.41 -12.68 -8.82
C THR A 357 47.34 -12.20 -7.37
N ALA A 358 46.16 -11.78 -6.91
CA ALA A 358 45.98 -11.33 -5.53
C ALA A 358 46.00 -12.48 -4.52
N TYR A 359 45.50 -13.67 -4.90
CA TYR A 359 45.43 -14.86 -4.05
C TYR A 359 46.03 -16.10 -4.72
N PRO A 360 47.35 -16.10 -5.02
CA PRO A 360 47.99 -17.13 -5.85
C PRO A 360 47.94 -18.54 -5.23
N LYS A 361 47.95 -18.64 -3.90
CA LYS A 361 47.94 -19.93 -3.17
C LYS A 361 46.56 -20.63 -3.18
N ASN A 362 45.48 -19.90 -3.45
CA ASN A 362 44.11 -20.43 -3.37
C ASN A 362 43.35 -20.38 -4.71
N SER A 363 43.90 -19.72 -5.73
CA SER A 363 43.24 -19.45 -7.02
C SER A 363 42.96 -20.69 -7.85
N THR A 364 43.79 -21.74 -7.76
CA THR A 364 43.61 -23.00 -8.50
C THR A 364 42.39 -23.81 -8.05
N LYS A 365 41.94 -23.64 -6.79
CA LYS A 365 40.71 -24.22 -6.25
C LYS A 365 39.46 -23.40 -6.56
N LEU A 366 39.63 -22.16 -7.05
CA LEU A 366 38.57 -21.19 -7.32
C LEU A 366 38.00 -21.31 -8.74
N LEU A 367 38.84 -21.71 -9.72
CA LEU A 367 38.43 -21.89 -11.12
C LEU A 367 37.31 -22.93 -11.34
N PRO A 368 37.28 -24.09 -10.63
CA PRO A 368 36.15 -25.02 -10.68
C PRO A 368 34.90 -24.47 -9.99
N LEU A 369 35.06 -23.64 -8.95
CA LEU A 369 33.97 -23.08 -8.15
C LEU A 369 33.19 -22.01 -8.95
N LEU A 370 33.91 -21.15 -9.67
CA LEU A 370 33.32 -20.21 -10.64
C LEU A 370 32.65 -20.93 -11.82
N GLY A 371 33.16 -22.10 -12.22
CA GLY A 371 32.54 -22.95 -13.25
C GLY A 371 31.29 -23.69 -12.75
N GLY A 372 31.27 -24.12 -11.48
CA GLY A 372 30.12 -24.77 -10.83
C GLY A 372 28.99 -23.79 -10.49
N MET A 373 29.31 -22.53 -10.18
CA MET A 373 28.32 -21.47 -9.94
C MET A 373 27.43 -21.19 -11.16
N VAL A 374 27.96 -21.34 -12.39
CA VAL A 374 27.18 -21.25 -13.64
C VAL A 374 26.12 -22.37 -13.74
N LEU A 375 26.44 -23.57 -13.23
CA LEU A 375 25.53 -24.71 -13.23
C LEU A 375 24.50 -24.65 -12.09
N LEU A 376 24.86 -24.05 -10.94
CA LEU A 376 23.95 -23.87 -9.80
C LEU A 376 22.85 -22.83 -10.07
N PHE A 377 23.17 -21.75 -10.81
CA PHE A 377 22.17 -20.80 -11.30
C PHE A 377 21.22 -21.42 -12.35
N MET A 378 21.72 -22.34 -13.19
CA MET A 378 20.87 -23.14 -14.08
C MET A 378 20.00 -24.16 -13.32
N GLY A 379 20.51 -24.74 -12.23
CA GLY A 379 19.76 -25.69 -11.39
C GLY A 379 18.59 -25.07 -10.63
N LEU A 380 18.71 -23.81 -10.20
CA LEU A 380 17.62 -23.06 -9.54
C LEU A 380 16.49 -22.62 -10.49
N ILE A 381 16.73 -22.62 -11.81
CA ILE A 381 15.68 -22.47 -12.83
C ILE A 381 15.07 -23.84 -13.18
N GLY A 382 15.83 -24.93 -13.11
CA GLY A 382 15.36 -26.29 -13.42
C GLY A 382 14.47 -26.94 -12.36
N LEU A 383 14.63 -26.60 -11.08
CA LEU A 383 13.86 -27.20 -9.99
C LEU A 383 12.40 -26.67 -9.88
N GLY A 384 12.06 -25.63 -10.65
CA GLY A 384 10.69 -25.16 -10.84
C GLY A 384 9.97 -25.74 -12.05
N LEU A 385 10.61 -26.61 -12.85
CA LEU A 385 10.03 -27.06 -14.13
C LEU A 385 10.13 -28.57 -14.45
N LEU A 386 10.72 -29.44 -13.63
CA LEU A 386 10.83 -30.88 -13.99
C LEU A 386 10.55 -31.82 -12.80
N MET A 387 9.25 -32.03 -12.54
CA MET A 387 8.79 -33.38 -12.19
C MET A 387 8.92 -34.29 -13.42
N ASN A 388 9.30 -35.55 -13.17
CA ASN A 388 9.46 -36.69 -14.06
C ASN A 388 10.82 -36.85 -14.79
N VAL A 389 11.58 -37.85 -14.32
CA VAL A 389 12.87 -38.32 -14.83
C VAL A 389 12.65 -39.72 -15.45
N THR A 390 13.17 -40.11 -16.62
CA THR A 390 14.49 -40.76 -16.89
C THR A 390 14.39 -41.59 -18.21
N PRO A 391 15.46 -42.23 -18.79
CA PRO A 391 16.88 -41.85 -18.98
C PRO A 391 17.53 -42.38 -20.30
N LEU A 392 18.88 -42.22 -20.41
CA LEU A 392 19.88 -42.88 -21.29
C LEU A 392 20.05 -42.26 -22.69
N GLY A 393 21.24 -42.07 -23.26
CA GLY A 393 22.60 -42.53 -22.98
C GLY A 393 23.39 -42.35 -24.31
N VAL A 394 24.73 -42.38 -24.26
CA VAL A 394 25.66 -42.32 -25.40
C VAL A 394 26.01 -40.90 -25.88
N LEU A 395 27.18 -40.42 -25.46
CA LEU A 395 28.29 -40.01 -26.34
C LEU A 395 29.43 -39.39 -25.51
N TRP A 396 30.12 -40.26 -24.78
CA TRP A 396 31.52 -40.06 -24.42
C TRP A 396 32.37 -40.51 -25.59
N LEU A 397 33.32 -39.67 -26.02
CA LEU A 397 34.58 -39.96 -26.79
C LEU A 397 35.00 -38.86 -27.80
N GLY A 398 34.53 -37.62 -27.65
CA GLY A 398 35.16 -36.41 -28.23
C GLY A 398 35.52 -35.34 -27.19
N GLY A 399 35.53 -35.72 -25.91
CA GLY A 399 35.26 -34.82 -24.79
C GLY A 399 36.38 -33.90 -24.33
N THR A 400 37.67 -34.22 -24.51
CA THR A 400 38.71 -33.46 -23.78
C THR A 400 39.13 -32.16 -24.50
N GLY A 401 39.28 -32.18 -25.83
CA GLY A 401 39.58 -30.98 -26.62
C GLY A 401 38.37 -30.06 -26.81
N PHE A 402 37.20 -30.65 -27.09
CA PHE A 402 35.96 -29.90 -27.26
C PHE A 402 35.41 -29.38 -25.93
N ALA A 403 35.54 -30.11 -24.81
CA ALA A 403 35.19 -29.56 -23.51
C ALA A 403 36.18 -28.49 -23.06
N ALA A 404 37.49 -28.57 -23.33
CA ALA A 404 38.41 -27.48 -22.98
C ALA A 404 38.12 -26.19 -23.78
N TRP A 405 37.75 -26.33 -25.06
CA TRP A 405 37.35 -25.22 -25.92
C TRP A 405 35.95 -24.68 -25.56
N MET A 406 34.96 -25.55 -25.34
CA MET A 406 33.63 -25.17 -24.82
C MET A 406 33.71 -24.57 -23.42
N LEU A 407 34.53 -25.10 -22.51
CA LEU A 407 34.76 -24.53 -21.18
C LEU A 407 35.41 -23.15 -21.27
N ARG A 408 36.32 -22.89 -22.22
CA ARG A 408 36.86 -21.54 -22.44
C ARG A 408 35.85 -20.57 -23.08
N LYS A 409 35.02 -21.05 -24.01
CA LYS A 409 34.03 -20.23 -24.74
C LYS A 409 32.76 -19.98 -23.90
N GLN A 410 32.25 -20.98 -23.17
CA GLN A 410 31.12 -20.90 -22.24
C GLN A 410 31.47 -20.16 -20.94
N ARG A 411 32.71 -20.23 -20.42
CA ARG A 411 33.11 -19.43 -19.24
C ARG A 411 33.08 -17.92 -19.49
N ARG A 412 33.38 -17.47 -20.72
CA ARG A 412 33.20 -16.07 -21.11
C ARG A 412 31.72 -15.71 -21.22
N ALA A 413 30.93 -16.55 -21.90
CA ALA A 413 29.49 -16.32 -22.04
C ALA A 413 28.73 -16.27 -20.69
N GLY A 414 29.04 -17.15 -19.73
CA GLY A 414 28.42 -17.16 -18.41
C GLY A 414 28.88 -16.01 -17.49
N TYR A 415 30.12 -15.56 -17.62
CA TYR A 415 30.62 -14.37 -16.94
C TYR A 415 29.93 -13.10 -17.48
N ASP A 416 29.85 -12.97 -18.81
CA ASP A 416 29.20 -11.83 -19.45
C ASP A 416 27.68 -11.83 -19.17
N ASP A 417 27.04 -12.99 -19.02
CA ASP A 417 25.63 -13.10 -18.64
C ASP A 417 25.37 -12.77 -17.16
N ALA A 418 26.22 -13.24 -16.25
CA ALA A 418 26.14 -12.88 -14.82
C ALA A 418 26.35 -11.36 -14.61
N LEU A 419 27.26 -10.75 -15.36
CA LEU A 419 27.42 -9.29 -15.37
C LEU A 419 26.20 -8.57 -15.96
N ARG A 420 25.57 -9.10 -17.01
CA ARG A 420 24.30 -8.55 -17.55
C ARG A 420 23.15 -8.64 -16.54
N GLN A 421 23.02 -9.75 -15.81
CA GLN A 421 21.97 -9.94 -14.81
C GLN A 421 22.21 -9.11 -13.54
N ALA A 422 23.46 -9.00 -13.08
CA ALA A 422 23.83 -8.06 -12.04
C ALA A 422 23.55 -6.61 -12.48
N GLY A 423 23.88 -6.26 -13.72
CA GLY A 423 23.51 -4.97 -14.33
C GLY A 423 21.99 -4.75 -14.38
N ALA A 424 21.21 -5.77 -14.72
CA ALA A 424 19.74 -5.71 -14.71
C ALA A 424 19.17 -5.56 -13.28
N PHE A 425 19.77 -6.23 -12.29
CA PHE A 425 19.40 -6.10 -10.88
C PHE A 425 19.69 -4.68 -10.37
N PHE A 426 20.92 -4.18 -10.56
CA PHE A 426 21.28 -2.82 -10.13
C PHE A 426 20.50 -1.75 -10.91
N GLY A 427 20.24 -1.97 -12.20
CA GLY A 427 19.39 -1.12 -13.01
C GLY A 427 17.94 -1.06 -12.52
N LYS A 428 17.36 -2.21 -12.12
CA LYS A 428 16.00 -2.29 -11.59
C LYS A 428 15.86 -1.61 -10.22
N HIS A 429 16.89 -1.63 -9.37
CA HIS A 429 16.84 -1.13 -8.00
C HIS A 429 17.60 0.19 -7.79
N ARG A 430 18.02 0.87 -8.87
CA ARG A 430 18.81 2.10 -8.82
C ARG A 430 18.22 3.24 -8.00
N ALA A 431 16.90 3.32 -7.88
CA ALA A 431 16.24 4.39 -7.12
C ALA A 431 16.39 4.23 -5.60
N ALA A 432 16.46 2.98 -5.11
CA ALA A 432 16.66 2.66 -3.70
C ALA A 432 18.13 2.74 -3.26
N LEU A 433 19.05 2.66 -4.23
CA LEU A 433 20.51 2.63 -4.00
C LEU A 433 21.20 4.00 -4.14
N ARG A 434 20.49 5.01 -4.66
CA ARG A 434 20.95 6.41 -4.79
C ARG A 434 20.66 7.19 -3.52
#